data_AF-A0A7J7CSJ7-F1
#
_entry.id   AF-A0A7J7CSJ7-F1
#
_cell.length_a   1.000
_cell.length_b   1.000
_cell.length_c   1.000
_cell.angle_alpha   90.00
_cell.angle_beta   90.00
_cell.angle_gamma   90.00
#
_symmetry.space_group_name_H-M   'P 1'
#
loop_
_entity.id
_entity.type
_entity.pdbx_description
1 polymer ?
#
loop_
_entity_poly.entity_id
_entity_poly.type
_entity_poly.pdbx_seq_one_letter_code
_entity_poly.pdbx_strand_id
1 'polypeptide(L)'
;MLSLKSDPQSLNLDLKGLATEMANMVLSNASDNLDYIQGLIKQNKDPEKQRPLAYCAEAYIPVVKYNLPQAIEALSNGHYGFANYGISDAANGADACEKNFPCCNTSPLTERNKLVHNLSEIAVAIINVLWKKG
;
A
#
# COMPACT_ATOMS: atom_id res chain seq x y z
N MET A 1 15.05 41.81 -0.77
CA MET A 1 14.74 40.37 -0.75
C MET A 1 13.31 40.17 -1.23
N LEU A 2 13.10 39.49 -2.35
CA LEU A 2 11.77 39.03 -2.76
C LEU A 2 11.46 37.75 -2.01
N SER A 3 10.52 37.82 -1.06
CA SER A 3 9.96 36.64 -0.43
C SER A 3 8.97 36.02 -1.42
N LEU A 4 9.33 34.89 -2.02
CA LEU A 4 8.38 34.02 -2.71
C LEU A 4 7.47 33.43 -1.63
N LYS A 5 6.37 34.11 -1.33
CA LYS A 5 5.26 33.47 -0.61
C LYS A 5 4.68 32.42 -1.55
N SER A 6 4.97 31.15 -1.29
CA SER A 6 4.27 30.04 -1.92
C SER A 6 2.78 30.16 -1.59
N ASP A 7 1.95 30.03 -2.62
CA ASP A 7 0.50 30.05 -2.45
C ASP A 7 0.10 28.77 -1.68
N PRO A 8 -0.55 28.89 -0.50
CA PRO A 8 -1.03 27.74 0.24
C PRO A 8 -1.92 26.81 -0.59
N GLN A 9 -2.67 27.35 -1.55
CA GLN A 9 -3.51 26.56 -2.45
C GLN A 9 -2.68 25.73 -3.43
N SER A 10 -1.59 26.29 -3.99
CA SER A 10 -0.69 25.55 -4.88
C SER A 10 0.03 24.44 -4.12
N LEU A 11 0.52 24.71 -2.91
CA LEU A 11 1.18 23.71 -2.06
C LEU A 11 0.24 22.54 -1.70
N ASN A 12 -1.03 22.82 -1.45
CA ASN A 12 -2.03 21.78 -1.18
C ASN A 12 -2.35 20.94 -2.42
N LEU A 13 -2.43 21.55 -3.60
CA LEU A 13 -2.58 20.83 -4.87
C LEU A 13 -1.38 19.92 -5.15
N ASP A 14 -0.16 20.42 -4.91
CA ASP A 14 1.07 19.65 -5.08
C ASP A 14 1.11 18.43 -4.13
N LEU A 15 0.73 18.62 -2.87
CA LEU A 15 0.69 17.53 -1.88
C LEU A 15 -0.42 16.51 -2.17
N LYS A 16 -1.58 16.94 -2.68
CA LYS A 16 -2.67 16.04 -3.08
C LYS A 16 -2.27 15.22 -4.30
N GLY A 17 -1.61 15.84 -5.28
CA GLY A 17 -1.03 15.14 -6.43
C GLY A 17 -0.01 14.10 -5.99
N LEU A 18 0.92 14.49 -5.12
CA LEU A 18 1.93 13.58 -4.56
C LEU A 18 1.30 12.41 -3.78
N ALA A 19 0.28 12.67 -2.95
CA ALA A 19 -0.44 11.61 -2.22
C ALA A 19 -1.13 10.62 -3.16
N THR A 20 -1.74 11.13 -4.23
CA THR A 20 -2.41 10.31 -5.25
C THR A 20 -1.41 9.43 -6.00
N GLU A 21 -0.27 10.00 -6.40
CA GLU A 21 0.80 9.26 -7.07
C GLU A 21 1.36 8.15 -6.18
N MET A 22 1.62 8.45 -4.91
CA MET A 22 2.08 7.45 -3.94
C MET A 22 1.04 6.34 -3.72
N ALA A 23 -0.25 6.67 -3.63
CA ALA A 23 -1.32 5.68 -3.52
C ALA A 23 -1.40 4.77 -4.76
N ASN A 24 -1.23 5.33 -5.96
CA ASN A 24 -1.13 4.55 -7.21
C ASN A 24 0.09 3.63 -7.21
N MET A 25 1.23 4.10 -6.70
CA MET A 25 2.44 3.29 -6.58
C MET A 25 2.24 2.10 -5.61
N VAL A 26 1.56 2.33 -4.48
CA VAL A 26 1.17 1.25 -3.56
C VAL A 26 0.25 0.24 -4.27
N LEU A 27 -0.78 0.72 -4.99
CA LEU A 27 -1.68 -0.16 -5.75
C LEU A 27 -0.95 -1.00 -6.79
N SER A 28 -0.07 -0.39 -7.57
CA SER A 28 0.72 -1.12 -8.58
C SER A 28 1.58 -2.21 -7.93
N ASN A 29 2.34 -1.88 -6.88
CA ASN A 29 3.22 -2.84 -6.23
C ASN A 29 2.47 -3.94 -5.47
N ALA A 30 1.33 -3.62 -4.85
CA ALA A 30 0.47 -4.60 -4.20
C ALA A 30 -0.17 -5.55 -5.23
N SER A 31 -0.60 -5.03 -6.38
CA SER A 31 -1.15 -5.83 -7.48
C SER A 31 -0.10 -6.77 -8.06
N ASP A 32 1.09 -6.24 -8.37
CA ASP A 32 2.21 -7.03 -8.88
C ASP A 32 2.65 -8.12 -7.89
N ASN A 33 2.63 -7.81 -6.59
CA ASN A 33 2.93 -8.81 -5.56
C ASN A 33 1.83 -9.88 -5.47
N LEU A 34 0.56 -9.51 -5.55
CA LEU A 34 -0.55 -10.46 -5.59
C LEU A 34 -0.43 -11.41 -6.78
N ASP A 35 -0.11 -10.90 -7.97
CA ASP A 35 0.10 -11.72 -9.17
C ASP A 35 1.30 -12.66 -9.00
N TYR A 36 2.39 -12.17 -8.40
CA TYR A 36 3.56 -12.97 -8.08
C TYR A 36 3.21 -14.11 -7.10
N ILE A 37 2.46 -13.82 -6.03
CA ILE A 37 1.98 -14.82 -5.07
C ILE A 37 1.14 -15.89 -5.78
N GLN A 38 0.19 -15.48 -6.62
CA GLN A 38 -0.65 -16.41 -7.38
C GLN A 38 0.18 -17.27 -8.34
N GLY A 39 1.24 -16.70 -8.94
CA GLY A 39 2.22 -17.43 -9.75
C GLY A 39 2.94 -18.51 -8.94
N LEU A 40 3.42 -18.17 -7.74
CA LEU A 40 4.08 -19.13 -6.84
C LEU A 40 3.14 -20.26 -6.42
N ILE A 41 1.88 -19.96 -6.11
CA ILE A 41 0.87 -20.98 -5.76
C ILE A 41 0.68 -21.98 -6.90
N LYS A 42 0.58 -21.50 -8.15
CA LYS A 42 0.41 -22.36 -9.33
C LYS A 42 1.62 -23.27 -9.59
N GLN A 43 2.82 -22.82 -9.25
CA GLN A 43 4.07 -23.56 -9.49
C GLN A 43 4.39 -24.58 -8.39
N ASN A 44 3.97 -24.31 -7.14
CA ASN A 44 4.29 -25.16 -6.01
C ASN A 44 3.26 -26.29 -5.89
N LYS A 45 3.69 -27.54 -5.74
CA LYS A 45 2.81 -28.69 -5.47
C LYS A 45 2.82 -29.12 -3.99
N ASP A 46 3.69 -28.51 -3.19
CA ASP A 46 3.87 -28.81 -1.78
C ASP A 46 2.85 -28.04 -0.93
N PRO A 47 1.89 -28.73 -0.27
CA PRO A 47 0.84 -28.08 0.51
C PRO A 47 1.37 -27.23 1.66
N GLU A 48 2.49 -27.61 2.28
CA GLU A 48 3.07 -26.86 3.40
C GLU A 48 3.63 -25.50 2.94
N LYS A 49 4.07 -25.42 1.69
CA LYS A 49 4.53 -24.16 1.06
C LYS A 49 3.40 -23.37 0.44
N GLN A 50 2.32 -24.03 0.00
CA GLN A 50 1.14 -23.35 -0.54
C GLN A 50 0.35 -22.60 0.54
N ARG A 51 0.23 -23.16 1.75
CA ARG A 51 -0.57 -22.55 2.83
C ARG A 51 -0.16 -21.10 3.15
N PRO A 52 1.14 -20.77 3.38
CA PRO A 52 1.52 -19.39 3.65
C PRO A 52 1.30 -18.47 2.45
N LEU A 53 1.50 -18.95 1.22
CA LEU A 53 1.23 -18.20 0.00
C LEU A 53 -0.26 -17.91 -0.19
N ALA A 54 -1.13 -18.88 0.08
CA ALA A 54 -2.58 -18.73 -0.01
C ALA A 54 -3.08 -17.67 0.97
N TYR A 55 -2.61 -17.72 2.22
CA TYR A 55 -2.90 -16.68 3.21
C TYR A 55 -2.45 -15.30 2.75
N CYS A 56 -1.25 -15.18 2.16
CA CYS A 56 -0.79 -13.92 1.58
C CYS A 56 -1.72 -13.44 0.46
N ALA A 57 -2.14 -14.32 -0.44
CA ALA A 57 -3.09 -13.95 -1.49
C ALA A 57 -4.40 -13.43 -0.89
N GLU A 58 -4.94 -14.09 0.12
CA GLU A 58 -6.15 -13.66 0.83
C GLU A 58 -5.98 -12.29 1.51
N ALA A 59 -4.81 -11.99 2.06
CA ALA A 59 -4.51 -10.68 2.65
C ALA A 59 -4.42 -9.57 1.58
N TYR A 60 -3.85 -9.84 0.41
CA TYR A 60 -3.67 -8.84 -0.66
C TYR A 60 -4.92 -8.62 -1.52
N ILE A 61 -5.77 -9.64 -1.73
CA ILE A 61 -6.97 -9.53 -2.57
C ILE A 61 -7.89 -8.36 -2.20
N PRO A 62 -8.34 -8.19 -0.94
CA PRO A 62 -9.25 -7.10 -0.60
C PRO A 62 -8.56 -5.73 -0.71
N VAL A 63 -7.28 -5.67 -0.34
CA VAL A 63 -6.46 -4.45 -0.45
C VAL A 63 -6.38 -3.97 -1.89
N VAL A 64 -6.03 -4.86 -2.82
CA VAL A 64 -5.87 -4.54 -4.24
C VAL A 64 -7.22 -4.24 -4.90
N LYS A 65 -8.25 -5.05 -4.63
CA LYS A 65 -9.54 -4.93 -5.32
C LYS A 65 -10.41 -3.80 -4.80
N TYR A 66 -10.28 -3.44 -3.53
CA TYR A 66 -11.22 -2.54 -2.86
C TYR A 66 -10.51 -1.41 -2.12
N ASN A 67 -9.66 -1.71 -1.15
CA ASN A 67 -9.20 -0.70 -0.19
C ASN A 67 -8.35 0.40 -0.86
N LEU A 68 -7.42 0.02 -1.74
CA LEU A 68 -6.56 0.97 -2.44
C LEU A 68 -7.32 1.78 -3.51
N PRO A 69 -8.14 1.19 -4.40
CA PRO A 69 -9.00 1.97 -5.30
C PRO A 69 -9.91 2.96 -4.56
N GLN A 70 -10.54 2.52 -3.47
CA GLN A 70 -11.41 3.38 -2.66
C GLN A 70 -10.61 4.48 -1.94
N ALA A 71 -9.39 4.20 -1.48
CA ALA A 71 -8.52 5.20 -0.88
C ALA A 71 -8.11 6.29 -1.90
N ILE A 72 -7.80 5.90 -3.14
CA ILE A 72 -7.46 6.83 -4.23
C ILE A 72 -8.65 7.74 -4.57
N GLU A 73 -9.86 7.17 -4.62
CA GLU A 73 -11.10 7.96 -4.79
C GLU A 73 -11.33 8.90 -3.60
N ALA A 74 -11.15 8.41 -2.37
CA ALA A 74 -11.28 9.20 -1.15
C ALA A 74 -10.29 10.38 -1.12
N LEU A 75 -9.04 10.19 -1.57
CA LEU A 75 -8.06 11.28 -1.72
C LEU A 75 -8.57 12.36 -2.67
N SER A 76 -9.10 11.95 -3.82
CA SER A 76 -9.63 12.86 -4.83
C SER A 76 -10.79 13.71 -4.31
N ASN A 77 -11.57 13.16 -3.37
CA ASN A 77 -12.70 13.84 -2.74
C ASN A 77 -12.35 14.56 -1.41
N GLY A 78 -11.08 14.54 -0.99
CA GLY A 78 -10.64 15.19 0.26
C GLY A 78 -10.99 14.40 1.54
N HIS A 79 -11.41 13.14 1.42
CA HIS A 79 -11.71 12.25 2.54
C HIS A 79 -10.42 11.60 3.09
N TYR A 80 -9.51 12.42 3.64
CA TYR A 80 -8.16 11.99 4.02
C TYR A 80 -8.12 10.88 5.08
N GLY A 81 -9.08 10.84 6.01
CA GLY A 81 -9.19 9.76 7.00
C GLY A 81 -9.48 8.39 6.35
N PHE A 82 -10.40 8.34 5.38
CA PHE A 82 -10.69 7.11 4.64
C PHE A 82 -9.53 6.70 3.74
N ALA A 83 -8.87 7.65 3.10
CA ALA A 83 -7.67 7.39 2.31
C ALA A 83 -6.53 6.81 3.15
N ASN A 84 -6.26 7.40 4.32
CA ASN A 84 -5.26 6.90 5.25
C ASN A 84 -5.59 5.45 5.67
N TYR A 85 -6.83 5.19 6.07
CA TYR A 85 -7.26 3.85 6.47
C TYR A 85 -7.04 2.81 5.37
N GLY A 86 -7.53 3.07 4.15
CA GLY A 86 -7.41 2.14 3.04
C GLY A 86 -5.97 1.87 2.58
N ILE A 87 -5.07 2.85 2.70
CA ILE A 87 -3.64 2.64 2.41
C ILE A 87 -2.94 1.91 3.56
N SER A 88 -3.30 2.20 4.81
CA SER A 88 -2.74 1.50 5.98
C SER A 88 -3.05 0.01 5.96
N ASP A 89 -4.20 -0.39 5.39
CA ASP A 89 -4.53 -1.80 5.19
C ASP A 89 -3.54 -2.52 4.25
N ALA A 90 -2.92 -1.81 3.30
CA ALA A 90 -1.88 -2.40 2.46
C ALA A 90 -0.61 -2.70 3.26
N ALA A 91 -0.19 -1.78 4.14
CA ALA A 91 0.92 -2.02 5.07
C ALA A 91 0.63 -3.21 5.98
N ASN A 92 -0.57 -3.24 6.58
CA ASN A 92 -1.02 -4.32 7.46
C ASN A 92 -1.09 -5.67 6.74
N GLY A 93 -1.61 -5.69 5.50
CA GLY A 93 -1.68 -6.89 4.67
C GLY A 93 -0.31 -7.46 4.33
N ALA A 94 0.65 -6.58 3.98
CA ALA A 94 2.03 -6.97 3.73
C ALA A 94 2.72 -7.56 4.99
N ASP A 95 2.52 -6.91 6.14
CA ASP A 95 3.03 -7.36 7.44
C ASP A 95 2.44 -8.72 7.86
N ALA A 96 1.12 -8.88 7.72
CA ALA A 96 0.42 -10.10 8.05
C ALA A 96 0.88 -11.26 7.15
N CYS A 97 1.06 -11.00 5.86
CA CYS A 97 1.62 -11.96 4.92
C CYS A 97 3.01 -12.41 5.35
N GLU A 98 3.92 -11.48 5.68
CA GLU A 98 5.29 -11.82 6.04
C GLU A 98 5.38 -12.63 7.34
N LYS A 99 4.61 -12.24 8.36
CA LYS A 99 4.57 -12.93 9.67
C LYS A 99 4.00 -14.35 9.59
N ASN A 100 3.31 -14.70 8.52
CA ASN A 100 2.75 -16.03 8.33
C ASN A 100 3.76 -17.06 7.78
N PHE A 101 4.98 -16.63 7.41
CA PHE A 101 6.05 -17.56 7.06
C PHE A 101 6.78 -18.10 8.31
N PRO A 102 7.15 -19.40 8.34
CA PRO A 102 7.88 -19.99 9.46
C PRO A 102 9.26 -19.33 9.66
N CYS A 103 9.69 -19.15 10.90
CA CYS A 103 10.91 -18.39 11.26
C CYS A 103 12.23 -18.92 10.64
N CYS A 104 12.28 -20.17 10.20
CA CYS A 104 13.46 -20.78 9.59
C CYS A 104 13.40 -20.83 8.05
N ASN A 105 12.29 -20.41 7.44
CA ASN A 105 12.14 -20.34 5.99
C ASN A 105 12.15 -18.87 5.57
N THR A 106 13.13 -18.49 4.75
CA THR A 106 13.11 -17.17 4.12
C THR A 106 11.87 -17.06 3.23
N SER A 107 10.98 -16.12 3.55
CA SER A 107 9.81 -15.82 2.74
C SER A 107 10.27 -15.40 1.33
N PRO A 108 9.71 -15.99 0.25
CA PRO A 108 9.97 -15.53 -1.11
C PRO A 108 9.36 -14.14 -1.39
N LEU A 109 8.67 -13.56 -0.40
CA LEU A 109 7.94 -12.31 -0.50
C LEU A 109 8.55 -11.19 0.36
N THR A 110 9.58 -11.46 1.17
CA THR A 110 10.13 -10.51 2.16
C THR A 110 10.35 -9.11 1.57
N GLU A 111 11.10 -9.01 0.47
CA GLU A 111 11.44 -7.70 -0.11
C GLU A 111 10.22 -7.03 -0.77
N ARG A 112 9.29 -7.82 -1.33
CA ARG A 112 8.06 -7.29 -1.93
C ARG A 112 7.09 -6.78 -0.85
N ASN A 113 6.95 -7.51 0.25
CA ASN A 113 6.15 -7.11 1.41
C ASN A 113 6.72 -5.84 2.05
N LYS A 114 8.04 -5.77 2.26
CA LYS A 114 8.70 -4.56 2.76
C LYS A 114 8.48 -3.36 1.84
N LEU A 115 8.55 -3.55 0.52
CA LEU A 115 8.32 -2.48 -0.43
C LEU A 115 6.90 -1.93 -0.33
N VAL A 116 5.88 -2.79 -0.35
CA VAL A 116 4.47 -2.39 -0.19
C VAL A 116 4.26 -1.67 1.14
N HIS A 117 4.79 -2.23 2.23
CA HIS A 117 4.72 -1.63 3.56
C HIS A 117 5.31 -0.22 3.58
N ASN A 118 6.56 -0.06 3.15
CA ASN A 118 7.26 1.22 3.18
C ASN A 118 6.57 2.28 2.31
N LEU A 119 6.12 1.91 1.10
CA LEU A 119 5.38 2.82 0.23
C LEU A 119 4.06 3.27 0.86
N SER A 120 3.37 2.35 1.55
CA SER A 120 2.12 2.63 2.26
C SER A 120 2.34 3.62 3.41
N GLU A 121 3.37 3.41 4.22
CA GLU A 121 3.74 4.32 5.32
C GLU A 121 4.11 5.72 4.81
N ILE A 122 4.85 5.82 3.69
CA ILE A 122 5.18 7.11 3.07
C ILE A 122 3.90 7.82 2.58
N ALA A 123 3.01 7.09 1.91
CA ALA A 123 1.74 7.63 1.44
C ALA A 123 0.88 8.14 2.62
N VAL A 124 0.76 7.35 3.69
CA VAL A 124 0.07 7.72 4.93
C VAL A 124 0.67 8.97 5.57
N ALA A 125 2.00 9.09 5.60
CA ALA A 125 2.67 10.27 6.12
C ALA A 125 2.31 11.54 5.34
N ILE A 126 2.27 11.48 4.01
CA ILE A 126 1.86 12.60 3.15
C ILE A 126 0.39 12.97 3.39
N ILE A 127 -0.49 11.97 3.50
CA ILE A 127 -1.92 12.19 3.78
C ILE A 127 -2.11 12.85 5.14
N ASN A 128 -1.33 12.47 6.15
CA ASN A 128 -1.39 13.11 7.47
C ASN A 128 -0.94 14.57 7.43
N VAL A 129 -0.02 14.94 6.55
CA VAL A 129 0.35 16.34 6.31
C VAL A 129 -0.81 17.11 5.66
N LEU A 130 -1.51 16.49 4.70
CA LEU A 130 -2.71 17.08 4.10
C LEU A 130 -3.84 17.26 5.11
N TRP A 131 -4.10 16.25 5.93
CA TRP A 131 -5.16 16.28 6.93
C TRP A 131 -4.93 17.36 7.98
N LYS A 132 -3.70 17.54 8.46
CA LYS A 132 -3.39 18.60 9.45
C LYS A 132 -3.51 20.04 8.90
N LYS A 133 -3.63 20.21 7.59
CA LYS A 133 -3.74 21.52 6.91
C LYS A 133 -5.15 21.89 6.47
N GLY A 134 -6.09 20.93 6.44
CA GLY A 134 -7.50 21.14 6.10
C GLY A 134 -8.36 21.26 7.35
#